data_AF-A0A935S2S2-F1
#
_entry.id   AF-A0A935S2S2-F1
#
_cell.length_a   1.000
_cell.length_b   1.000
_cell.length_c   1.000
_cell.angle_alpha   90.00
_cell.angle_beta   90.00
_cell.angle_gamma   90.00
#
_symmetry.space_group_name_H-M   'P 1'
#
loop_
_entity.id
_entity.type
_entity.pdbx_description
1 polymer ?
#
loop_
_entity_poly.entity_id
_entity_poly.type
_entity_poly.pdbx_seq_one_letter_code
_entity_poly.pdbx_strand_id
1 'polypeptide(L)'
;MKKGLYNLLCILFFGTSYSQFYTDPLKVKLDSVFSSINQNDPGGYIYVQMGNQILYYKQFGIADIETKKQFDDYTLVNLGGLSKTFIAYGILILQQEGKLNLEDSILKFIPDFKIKTSPKK
;
A
#
# COMPACT_ATOMS: atom_id res chain seq x y z
N MET A 1 44.40 -36.18 28.74
CA MET A 1 44.13 -35.21 27.64
C MET A 1 42.74 -35.31 26.99
N LYS A 2 42.06 -36.46 26.95
CA LYS A 2 40.75 -36.58 26.24
C LYS A 2 39.53 -35.94 26.93
N LYS A 3 39.56 -35.77 28.27
CA LYS A 3 38.45 -35.17 29.03
C LYS A 3 38.31 -33.64 28.85
N GLY A 4 39.42 -32.94 28.61
CA GLY A 4 39.40 -31.50 28.31
C GLY A 4 38.87 -31.18 26.91
N LEU A 5 39.00 -32.12 25.97
CA LEU A 5 38.52 -31.97 24.60
C LEU A 5 36.99 -32.00 24.52
N TYR A 6 36.31 -32.81 25.35
CA TYR A 6 34.85 -32.87 25.41
C TYR A 6 34.23 -31.60 26.01
N ASN A 7 34.85 -31.02 27.05
CA ASN A 7 34.36 -29.75 27.62
C ASN A 7 34.51 -28.57 26.65
N LEU A 8 35.56 -28.57 25.82
CA LEU A 8 35.74 -27.57 24.76
C LEU A 8 34.73 -27.76 23.60
N LEU A 9 34.39 -29.01 23.27
CA LEU A 9 33.40 -29.34 22.24
C LEU A 9 31.97 -28.93 22.65
N CYS A 10 31.61 -29.04 23.94
CA CYS A 10 30.30 -28.63 24.47
C CYS A 10 30.10 -27.11 24.45
N ILE A 11 31.17 -26.33 24.67
CA ILE A 11 31.10 -24.86 24.63
C ILE A 11 30.92 -24.35 23.20
N LEU A 12 31.48 -25.04 22.21
CA LEU A 12 31.29 -24.72 20.79
C LEU A 12 29.88 -25.09 20.26
N PHE A 13 29.20 -26.07 20.87
CA PHE A 13 27.83 -26.45 20.48
C PHE A 13 26.74 -25.55 21.11
N PHE A 14 27.02 -24.93 22.26
CA PHE A 14 26.09 -23.98 22.90
C PHE A 14 26.23 -22.52 22.40
N GLY A 15 27.32 -22.19 21.71
CA GLY A 15 27.64 -20.81 21.32
C GLY A 15 26.88 -20.25 20.11
N THR A 16 26.13 -21.07 19.36
CA THR A 16 25.59 -20.65 18.04
C THR A 16 24.09 -20.36 18.00
N SER A 17 23.36 -20.34 19.14
CA SER A 17 21.88 -20.27 19.10
C SER A 17 21.24 -18.93 19.50
N TYR A 18 22.00 -17.85 19.68
CA TYR A 18 21.41 -16.51 19.84
C TYR A 18 21.41 -15.74 18.52
N SER A 19 20.67 -16.23 17.52
CA SER A 19 20.17 -15.35 16.47
C SER A 19 18.95 -14.62 17.03
N GLN A 20 19.18 -13.46 17.66
CA GLN A 20 18.10 -12.54 18.01
C GLN A 20 17.37 -12.14 16.72
N PHE A 21 16.10 -12.53 16.60
CA PHE A 21 15.25 -12.10 15.49
C PHE A 21 15.15 -10.59 15.53
N TYR A 22 15.81 -9.91 14.59
CA TYR A 22 15.64 -8.49 14.38
C TYR A 22 14.23 -8.26 13.83
N THR A 23 13.31 -7.86 14.70
CA THR A 23 11.98 -7.40 14.30
C THR A 23 12.05 -5.92 14.01
N ASP A 24 11.76 -5.53 12.77
CA ASP A 24 11.63 -4.11 12.41
C ASP A 24 10.55 -3.44 13.28
N PRO A 25 10.91 -2.43 14.09
CA PRO A 25 9.94 -1.74 14.95
C PRO A 25 8.75 -1.14 14.18
N LEU A 26 8.95 -0.71 12.94
CA LEU A 26 7.88 -0.19 12.07
C LEU A 26 6.90 -1.31 11.70
N LYS A 27 7.43 -2.48 11.34
CA LYS A 27 6.61 -3.67 11.04
C LYS A 27 5.80 -4.10 12.25
N VAL A 28 6.40 -4.19 13.43
CA VAL A 28 5.70 -4.56 14.68
C VAL A 28 4.57 -3.58 14.98
N LYS A 29 4.82 -2.28 14.82
CA LYS A 29 3.81 -1.25 15.07
C LYS A 29 2.65 -1.33 14.08
N LEU A 30 2.94 -1.49 12.77
CA LEU A 30 1.91 -1.62 11.75
C LEU A 30 1.11 -2.92 11.90
N ASP A 31 1.79 -4.05 12.16
CA ASP A 31 1.12 -5.32 12.44
C ASP A 31 0.15 -5.20 13.63
N SER A 32 0.53 -4.45 14.67
CA SER A 32 -0.31 -4.19 15.84
C SER A 32 -1.56 -3.36 15.48
N VAL A 33 -1.41 -2.28 14.71
CA VAL A 33 -2.54 -1.41 14.29
C VAL A 33 -3.57 -2.18 13.47
N PHE A 34 -3.14 -3.10 12.62
CA PHE A 34 -4.03 -3.85 11.72
C PHE A 34 -4.32 -5.27 12.21
N SER A 35 -4.01 -5.57 13.48
CA SER A 35 -4.21 -6.89 14.08
C SER A 35 -5.67 -7.31 14.21
N SER A 36 -6.61 -6.34 14.19
CA SER A 36 -8.05 -6.61 14.30
C SER A 36 -8.67 -7.14 13.01
N ILE A 37 -7.98 -7.06 11.87
CA ILE A 37 -8.49 -7.52 10.58
C ILE A 37 -8.18 -9.01 10.42
N ASN A 38 -9.22 -9.83 10.37
CA ASN A 38 -9.11 -11.27 10.22
C ASN A 38 -9.04 -11.69 8.75
N GLN A 39 -8.64 -12.94 8.49
CA GLN A 39 -8.58 -13.49 7.14
C GLN A 39 -9.94 -13.63 6.45
N ASN A 40 -11.04 -13.58 7.19
CA ASN A 40 -12.40 -13.68 6.67
C ASN A 40 -13.10 -12.31 6.52
N ASP A 41 -12.47 -11.23 6.98
CA ASP A 41 -13.00 -9.88 6.85
C ASP A 41 -12.75 -9.35 5.42
N PRO A 42 -13.50 -8.34 4.95
CA PRO A 42 -13.18 -7.67 3.69
C PRO A 42 -11.71 -7.23 3.64
N GLY A 43 -11.05 -7.62 2.55
CA GLY A 43 -9.61 -7.54 2.43
C GLY A 43 -9.06 -6.25 1.85
N GLY A 44 -7.74 -6.14 1.90
CA GLY A 44 -6.97 -5.02 1.40
C GLY A 44 -5.48 -5.23 1.58
N TYR A 45 -4.70 -4.19 1.28
CA TYR A 45 -3.26 -4.19 1.50
C TYR A 45 -2.78 -2.85 2.06
N ILE A 46 -1.62 -2.90 2.72
CA ILE A 46 -0.87 -1.73 3.15
C ILE A 46 0.51 -1.84 2.53
N TYR A 47 0.95 -0.75 1.91
CA TYR A 47 2.24 -0.63 1.26
C TYR A 47 2.93 0.65 1.72
N VAL A 48 4.13 0.52 2.29
CA VAL A 48 4.96 1.64 2.75
C VAL A 48 6.32 1.52 2.09
N GLN A 49 6.68 2.55 1.33
CA GLN A 49 7.96 2.64 0.61
C GLN A 49 8.62 3.98 0.90
N MET A 50 9.93 3.96 1.06
CA MET A 50 10.78 5.16 1.19
C MET A 50 11.91 5.07 0.18
N GLY A 51 11.94 6.02 -0.76
CA GLY A 51 12.85 5.94 -1.92
C GLY A 51 12.60 4.64 -2.69
N ASN A 52 13.64 3.82 -2.84
CA ASN A 52 13.57 2.52 -3.53
C ASN A 52 13.40 1.34 -2.57
N GLN A 53 13.23 1.59 -1.27
CA GLN A 53 13.11 0.54 -0.27
C GLN A 53 11.66 0.37 0.19
N ILE A 54 11.13 -0.84 0.05
CA ILE A 54 9.86 -1.24 0.67
C ILE A 54 10.12 -1.47 2.15
N LEU A 55 9.49 -0.65 2.99
CA LEU A 55 9.62 -0.73 4.45
C LEU A 55 8.57 -1.64 5.05
N TYR A 56 7.40 -1.74 4.43
CA TYR A 56 6.33 -2.62 4.88
C TYR A 56 5.41 -2.97 3.73
N TYR A 57 5.05 -4.25 3.65
CA TYR A 57 4.03 -4.73 2.75
C TYR A 57 3.23 -5.85 3.42
N LYS A 58 1.91 -5.73 3.43
CA LYS A 58 1.02 -6.77 3.95
C LYS A 58 -0.36 -6.70 3.30
N GLN A 59 -0.88 -7.87 2.98
CA GLN A 59 -2.26 -8.10 2.55
C GLN A 59 -3.07 -8.74 3.68
N PHE A 60 -4.38 -8.59 3.64
CA PHE A 60 -5.30 -9.15 4.63
C PHE A 60 -6.68 -9.40 4.02
N GLY A 61 -7.45 -10.29 4.64
CA GLY A 61 -8.86 -10.53 4.34
C GLY A 61 -9.16 -11.16 2.97
N ILE A 62 -10.42 -11.09 2.57
CA ILE A 62 -10.95 -11.65 1.32
C ILE A 62 -11.29 -10.57 0.30
N ALA A 63 -11.00 -10.84 -0.96
CA ALA A 63 -11.39 -10.01 -2.10
C ALA A 63 -12.88 -10.15 -2.44
N ASP A 64 -13.46 -11.31 -2.17
CA ASP A 64 -14.82 -11.66 -2.57
C ASP A 64 -15.53 -12.45 -1.46
N ILE A 65 -16.70 -11.95 -1.06
CA ILE A 65 -17.45 -12.47 0.11
C ILE A 65 -18.13 -13.79 -0.21
N GLU A 66 -18.57 -14.00 -1.45
CA GLU A 66 -19.33 -15.17 -1.89
C GLU A 66 -18.41 -16.37 -2.13
N THR A 67 -17.36 -16.16 -2.91
CA THR A 67 -16.37 -17.17 -3.29
C THR A 67 -15.32 -17.40 -2.20
N LYS A 68 -15.24 -16.52 -1.20
CA LYS A 68 -14.17 -16.49 -0.19
C LYS A 68 -12.77 -16.38 -0.79
N LYS A 69 -12.65 -15.84 -2.00
CA LYS A 69 -11.35 -15.60 -2.63
C LYS A 69 -10.51 -14.69 -1.74
N GLN A 70 -9.31 -15.14 -1.40
CA GLN A 70 -8.36 -14.35 -0.60
C GLN A 70 -7.91 -13.10 -1.37
N PHE A 71 -7.63 -12.03 -0.63
CA PHE A 71 -7.02 -10.84 -1.20
C PHE A 71 -5.57 -11.14 -1.58
N ASP A 72 -5.16 -10.75 -2.79
CA ASP A 72 -3.84 -11.00 -3.36
C ASP A 72 -3.32 -9.79 -4.15
N ASP A 73 -2.08 -9.87 -4.65
CA ASP A 73 -1.42 -8.80 -5.43
C ASP A 73 -2.15 -8.42 -6.72
N TYR A 74 -3.04 -9.30 -7.20
CA TYR A 74 -3.76 -9.15 -8.45
C TYR A 74 -5.22 -8.73 -8.24
N THR A 75 -5.61 -8.50 -6.99
CA THR A 75 -6.97 -8.10 -6.65
C THR A 75 -7.22 -6.67 -7.12
N LEU A 76 -8.16 -6.51 -8.04
CA LEU A 76 -8.57 -5.21 -8.53
C LEU A 76 -9.42 -4.49 -7.48
N VAL A 77 -9.01 -3.28 -7.12
CA VAL A 77 -9.71 -2.43 -6.15
C VAL A 77 -10.30 -1.19 -6.83
N ASN A 78 -11.48 -0.78 -6.39
CA ASN A 78 -12.06 0.48 -6.85
C ASN A 78 -11.39 1.66 -6.11
N LEU A 79 -10.59 2.44 -6.84
CA LEU A 79 -9.86 3.59 -6.31
C LEU A 79 -10.76 4.76 -5.89
N GLY A 80 -12.00 4.81 -6.38
CA GLY A 80 -12.97 5.85 -6.03
C GLY A 80 -12.42 7.27 -6.23
N GLY A 81 -12.40 8.07 -5.16
CA GLY A 81 -11.91 9.45 -5.19
C GLY A 81 -10.44 9.59 -5.60
N LEU A 82 -9.60 8.58 -5.34
CA LEU A 82 -8.18 8.60 -5.71
C LEU A 82 -7.98 8.69 -7.23
N SER A 83 -8.96 8.24 -8.02
CA SER A 83 -8.95 8.39 -9.49
C SER A 83 -8.81 9.86 -9.93
N LYS A 84 -9.23 10.83 -9.12
CA LYS A 84 -9.12 12.27 -9.45
C LYS A 84 -7.67 12.74 -9.52
N THR A 85 -6.77 12.16 -8.73
CA THR A 85 -5.34 12.49 -8.77
C THR A 85 -4.75 12.15 -10.13
N PHE A 86 -5.10 11.00 -10.69
CA PHE A 86 -4.67 10.59 -12.03
C PHE A 86 -5.25 11.49 -13.13
N ILE A 87 -6.53 11.84 -13.02
CA ILE A 87 -7.18 12.77 -13.97
C ILE A 87 -6.53 14.15 -13.90
N ALA A 88 -6.32 14.70 -12.70
CA ALA A 88 -5.67 15.99 -12.52
C ALA A 88 -4.24 15.98 -13.08
N TYR A 89 -3.48 14.91 -12.84
CA TYR A 89 -2.14 14.75 -13.41
C TYR A 89 -2.17 14.71 -14.94
N GLY A 90 -3.11 13.97 -15.54
CA GLY A 90 -3.30 13.97 -17.00
C GLY A 90 -3.61 15.36 -17.56
N ILE A 91 -4.44 16.16 -16.88
CA ILE A 91 -4.71 17.55 -17.27
C ILE A 91 -3.44 18.40 -17.21
N LEU A 92 -2.60 18.23 -16.18
CA LEU A 92 -1.34 18.96 -16.06
C LEU A 92 -0.35 18.58 -17.16
N ILE A 93 -0.29 17.31 -17.57
CA ILE A 93 0.51 16.88 -18.73
C ILE A 93 0.00 17.58 -20.01
N LEU A 94 -1.32 17.61 -20.23
CA LEU A 94 -1.89 18.31 -21.40
C LEU A 94 -1.57 19.80 -21.40
N GLN A 95 -1.54 20.45 -20.23
CA GLN A 95 -1.09 21.83 -20.12
C GLN A 95 0.39 21.97 -20.47
N GLN A 96 1.25 21.09 -19.93
CA GLN A 96 2.68 21.09 -20.23
C GLN A 96 2.95 20.89 -21.74
N GLU A 97 2.13 20.09 -22.41
CA GLU A 97 2.17 19.88 -23.87
C GLU A 97 1.55 21.04 -24.68
N GLY A 98 1.03 22.08 -24.03
CA GLY A 98 0.40 23.23 -24.69
C GLY A 98 -0.96 22.93 -25.33
N LYS A 99 -1.59 21.79 -25.00
CA LYS A 99 -2.90 21.38 -25.56
C LYS A 99 -4.08 22.07 -24.89
N LEU A 100 -3.90 22.54 -23.66
CA LEU A 100 -4.86 23.37 -22.92
C LEU A 100 -4.10 24.31 -21.97
N ASN A 101 -4.79 25.31 -21.44
CA ASN A 101 -4.37 26.05 -20.26
C ASN A 101 -5.39 25.81 -19.15
N LEU A 102 -4.96 25.76 -17.88
CA LEU A 102 -5.87 25.60 -16.74
C LEU A 102 -6.88 26.76 -16.63
N GLU A 103 -6.53 27.92 -17.17
CA GLU A 103 -7.39 29.11 -17.23
C GLU A 103 -8.32 29.13 -18.47
N ASP A 104 -8.24 28.12 -19.34
CA ASP A 104 -9.16 28.02 -20.48
C ASP A 104 -10.61 27.84 -19.96
N SER A 105 -11.54 28.58 -20.57
CA SER A 105 -12.97 28.34 -20.33
C SER A 105 -13.34 26.91 -20.72
N ILE A 106 -14.15 26.23 -19.89
CA ILE A 106 -14.68 24.90 -20.22
C ILE A 106 -15.45 24.88 -21.54
N LEU A 107 -16.04 26.02 -21.94
CA LEU A 107 -16.77 26.18 -23.20
C LEU A 107 -15.86 26.02 -24.43
N LYS A 108 -14.53 26.19 -24.28
CA LYS A 108 -13.56 25.90 -25.34
C LYS A 108 -13.56 24.42 -25.73
N PHE A 109 -13.77 23.54 -24.75
CA PHE A 109 -13.71 22.07 -24.94
C PHE A 109 -15.10 21.44 -25.02
N ILE A 110 -16.10 22.04 -24.35
CA ILE A 110 -17.48 21.58 -24.32
C ILE A 110 -18.41 22.77 -24.62
N PRO A 111 -18.58 23.16 -25.89
CA PRO A 111 -19.31 24.38 -26.27
C PRO A 111 -20.76 24.42 -25.78
N ASP A 112 -21.41 23.26 -25.73
CA ASP A 112 -22.82 23.13 -25.31
C ASP A 112 -23.00 22.99 -23.78
N PHE A 113 -21.92 23.14 -23.00
CA PHE A 113 -22.00 23.01 -21.55
C PHE A 113 -22.80 24.16 -20.93
N LYS A 114 -23.94 23.82 -20.32
CA LYS A 114 -24.81 24.78 -19.63
C LYS A 114 -24.62 24.67 -18.13
N ILE A 115 -24.15 25.75 -17.50
CA ILE A 115 -24.09 25.84 -16.04
C ILE A 115 -25.53 25.97 -15.52
N LYS A 116 -26.05 24.95 -14.84
CA LYS A 116 -27.30 25.08 -14.09
C LYS A 116 -27.03 25.99 -12.90
N THR A 117 -27.46 27.24 -12.98
CA THR A 117 -27.50 28.13 -11.82
C THR A 117 -28.72 27.75 -10.97
N SER A 118 -28.51 27.39 -9.71
CA SER A 118 -29.63 27.32 -8.76
C SER A 118 -30.23 28.72 -8.63
N PRO A 119 -31.57 28.86 -8.60
CA PRO A 119 -32.18 30.16 -8.36
C PRO A 119 -31.69 30.70 -7.02
N LYS A 120 -31.21 31.94 -7.01
CA LYS A 120 -30.94 32.67 -5.77
C LYS A 120 -32.27 32.72 -5.00
N LYS A 121 -32.29 32.14 -3.79
CA LYS A 121 -33.38 32.35 -2.83
C LYS A 121 -33.44 33.81 -2.40
#